data_AF-A4U3H3-F1
#
_entry.id   AF-A4U3H3-F1
#
_cell.length_a   1.000
_cell.length_b   1.000
_cell.length_c   1.000
_cell.angle_alpha   90.00
_cell.angle_beta   90.00
_cell.angle_gamma   90.00
#
_symmetry.space_group_name_H-M   'P 1'
#
loop_
_entity.id
_entity.type
_entity.pdbx_description
1 polymer ?
#
loop_
_entity_poly.entity_id
_entity_poly.type
_entity_poly.pdbx_seq_one_letter_code
_entity_poly.pdbx_strand_id
1 'polypeptide(L)'
;MARTTGINWTTATWNPWRGCTIWSPGCHRCYAKAQVEAQSRGAIKWGKAGVGNRVRTATWADPPKWNREAQATGERIFVFTASLADIFDDHPDIQTAWRDEFWDLIRSCPSLTWLLLTKRPDNAYLPNDWGPEGWPNVWIGASVESQPFTDRIDHLLAIPAPVHFLSCEPLLGPVELAPWLGNTSDKVSWVICAGEKTSHDKADPSRRLHLAWAKKIRDDCAATGAHYWFKQWGNFDADGKLVGAKTAGDRLEDAQHRERPAPLTPVKIVSIKDTDSSRRLSVSSDDTKEVLQPPTRPGRKPVGDRPMTDDERRAKSRFDRAAKSVAKSDTKLLDQIIGRLRKVSDPRKREALRSAIRAATAPAYVSRTDPIAPQPRPKKKTRP
;
A
#
# COMPACT_ATOMS: atom_id res chain seq x y z
N MET A 1 -9.97 -17.41 -3.87
CA MET A 1 -8.55 -17.41 -4.26
C MET A 1 -8.41 -18.42 -5.38
N ALA A 2 -7.44 -18.23 -6.27
CA ALA A 2 -7.36 -19.06 -7.46
C ALA A 2 -5.93 -19.14 -8.00
N ARG A 3 -5.54 -20.35 -8.40
CA ARG A 3 -4.30 -20.63 -9.15
C ARG A 3 -4.26 -19.91 -10.50
N THR A 4 -5.44 -19.69 -11.09
CA THR A 4 -5.64 -18.89 -12.31
C THR A 4 -6.69 -17.83 -12.00
N THR A 5 -6.38 -16.56 -12.25
CA THR A 5 -7.26 -15.42 -11.89
C THR A 5 -7.72 -14.64 -13.12
N GLY A 6 -8.85 -13.94 -13.01
CA GLY A 6 -9.29 -12.96 -13.99
C GLY A 6 -8.57 -11.61 -13.91
N ILE A 7 -7.60 -11.46 -13.01
CA ILE A 7 -6.75 -10.26 -12.90
C ILE A 7 -5.60 -10.43 -13.89
N ASN A 8 -5.68 -9.75 -15.04
CA ASN A 8 -4.87 -10.08 -16.23
C ASN A 8 -3.36 -9.80 -16.12
N TRP A 9 -2.89 -9.05 -15.13
CA TRP A 9 -1.47 -8.76 -14.90
C TRP A 9 -0.75 -9.74 -13.97
N THR A 10 -1.44 -10.78 -13.49
CA THR A 10 -0.88 -11.78 -12.57
C THR A 10 -1.39 -13.18 -12.90
N THR A 11 -0.68 -14.21 -12.45
CA THR A 11 -1.03 -15.61 -12.72
C THR A 11 -2.04 -16.12 -11.69
N ALA A 12 -1.78 -15.87 -10.41
CA ALA A 12 -2.55 -16.38 -9.28
C ALA A 12 -2.93 -15.25 -8.29
N THR A 13 -3.98 -15.48 -7.51
CA THR A 13 -4.35 -14.60 -6.39
C THR A 13 -4.41 -15.35 -5.08
N TRP A 14 -3.80 -14.78 -4.06
CA TRP A 14 -3.78 -15.33 -2.71
C TRP A 14 -3.98 -14.25 -1.67
N ASN A 15 -4.60 -14.60 -0.55
CA ASN A 15 -4.85 -13.68 0.55
C ASN A 15 -4.49 -14.37 1.87
N PRO A 16 -3.63 -13.79 2.71
CA PRO A 16 -3.36 -14.33 4.05
C PRO A 16 -4.57 -14.16 4.99
N TRP A 17 -5.31 -13.07 4.82
CA TRP A 17 -6.58 -12.77 5.49
C TRP A 17 -7.54 -12.05 4.53
N ARG A 18 -8.80 -11.92 4.94
CA ARG A 18 -9.82 -11.07 4.32
C ARG A 18 -10.28 -10.01 5.32
N GLY A 19 -10.52 -8.80 4.85
CA GLY A 19 -10.79 -7.63 5.70
C GLY A 19 -9.78 -6.53 5.44
N CYS A 20 -10.21 -5.26 5.46
CA CYS A 20 -9.32 -4.11 5.38
C CYS A 20 -9.97 -2.86 5.99
N THR A 21 -9.13 -1.93 6.46
CA THR A 21 -9.55 -0.60 6.93
C THR A 21 -9.77 0.31 5.71
N ILE A 22 -10.84 1.10 5.70
CA ILE A 22 -11.05 2.17 4.72
C ILE A 22 -9.98 3.25 4.96
N TRP A 23 -9.15 3.50 3.95
CA TRP A 23 -8.01 4.43 4.07
C TRP A 23 -8.22 5.77 3.37
N SER A 24 -8.85 5.75 2.19
CA SER A 24 -8.88 6.90 1.31
C SER A 24 -10.16 6.95 0.48
N PRO A 25 -10.42 8.05 -0.25
CA PRO A 25 -11.57 8.13 -1.15
C PRO A 25 -11.63 7.02 -2.20
N GLY A 26 -10.47 6.44 -2.57
CA GLY A 26 -10.40 5.26 -3.45
C GLY A 26 -11.17 4.06 -2.90
N CYS A 27 -11.30 3.94 -1.57
CA CYS A 27 -11.95 2.83 -0.90
C CYS A 27 -13.49 2.90 -0.89
N HIS A 28 -14.11 4.05 -1.19
CA HIS A 28 -15.55 4.26 -1.01
C HIS A 28 -16.41 3.27 -1.81
N ARG A 29 -15.94 2.82 -2.98
CA ARG A 29 -16.62 1.84 -3.84
C ARG A 29 -15.76 0.61 -4.10
N CYS A 30 -15.00 0.20 -3.08
CA CYS A 30 -14.07 -0.92 -3.18
C CYS A 30 -14.79 -2.23 -3.54
N TYR A 31 -14.41 -2.85 -4.65
CA TYR A 31 -14.95 -4.15 -5.05
C TYR A 31 -14.71 -5.22 -3.98
N ALA A 32 -13.54 -5.19 -3.31
CA ALA A 32 -13.19 -6.18 -2.31
C ALA A 32 -14.11 -6.12 -1.09
N LYS A 33 -14.49 -4.91 -0.66
CA LYS A 33 -15.49 -4.71 0.40
C LYS A 33 -16.80 -5.38 0.02
N ALA A 34 -17.37 -5.01 -1.12
CA ALA A 34 -18.66 -5.55 -1.57
C ALA A 34 -18.61 -7.08 -1.74
N GLN A 35 -17.53 -7.60 -2.35
CA GLN A 35 -17.35 -9.03 -2.56
C GLN A 35 -17.23 -9.78 -1.24
N VAL A 36 -16.40 -9.33 -0.29
CA VAL A 36 -16.18 -10.06 0.95
C VAL A 36 -17.39 -9.96 1.88
N GLU A 37 -18.04 -8.81 1.98
CA GLU A 37 -19.28 -8.66 2.76
C GLU A 37 -20.38 -9.57 2.21
N ALA A 38 -20.54 -9.64 0.88
CA ALA A 38 -21.50 -10.56 0.25
C ALA A 38 -21.13 -12.04 0.50
N GLN A 39 -19.89 -12.44 0.23
CA GLN A 39 -19.44 -13.84 0.36
C GLN A 39 -19.45 -14.34 1.81
N SER A 40 -19.21 -13.46 2.77
CA SER A 40 -19.27 -13.78 4.20
C SER A 40 -20.66 -13.64 4.80
N ARG A 41 -21.68 -13.27 3.99
CA ARG A 41 -23.04 -12.94 4.47
C ARG A 41 -23.02 -11.89 5.60
N GLY A 42 -22.14 -10.90 5.47
CA GLY A 42 -21.95 -9.80 6.43
C GLY A 42 -21.13 -10.13 7.68
N ALA A 43 -20.59 -11.34 7.80
CA ALA A 43 -19.77 -11.75 8.95
C ALA A 43 -18.38 -11.10 8.97
N ILE A 44 -17.86 -10.68 7.81
CA ILE A 44 -16.64 -9.87 7.70
C ILE A 44 -17.05 -8.48 7.26
N LYS A 45 -16.75 -7.46 8.08
CA LYS A 45 -17.14 -6.06 7.82
C LYS A 45 -15.93 -5.19 7.54
N TRP A 46 -16.03 -4.33 6.52
CA TRP A 46 -15.07 -3.24 6.30
C TRP A 46 -15.43 -2.06 7.19
N GLY A 47 -14.42 -1.37 7.67
CA GLY A 47 -14.65 -0.23 8.55
C GLY A 47 -13.51 0.77 8.52
N LYS A 48 -13.72 1.88 9.22
CA LYS A 48 -12.62 2.78 9.62
C LYS A 48 -11.67 2.03 10.58
N ALA A 49 -10.55 2.65 10.94
CA ALA A 49 -9.62 2.07 11.89
C ALA A 49 -10.35 1.64 13.19
N GLY A 50 -10.04 0.42 13.66
CA GLY A 50 -10.71 -0.19 14.81
C GLY A 50 -12.16 -0.65 14.59
N VAL A 51 -12.68 -0.54 13.37
CA VAL A 51 -14.02 -1.02 12.99
C VAL A 51 -13.90 -2.14 11.97
N GLY A 52 -14.81 -3.12 12.07
CA GLY A 52 -14.79 -4.31 11.23
C GLY A 52 -13.90 -5.40 11.82
N ASN A 53 -13.66 -6.45 11.03
CA ASN A 53 -12.91 -7.62 11.49
C ASN A 53 -12.07 -8.25 10.37
N ARG A 54 -10.97 -8.91 10.74
CA ARG A 54 -10.10 -9.64 9.79
C ARG A 54 -10.17 -11.12 10.07
N VAL A 55 -10.30 -11.88 9.01
CA VAL A 55 -10.40 -13.34 9.10
C VAL A 55 -9.27 -13.95 8.29
N ARG A 56 -8.37 -14.66 8.98
CA ARG A 56 -7.32 -15.48 8.35
C ARG A 56 -7.96 -16.48 7.39
N THR A 57 -7.34 -16.66 6.23
CA THR A 57 -7.83 -17.62 5.23
C THR A 57 -7.40 -19.05 5.55
N ALA A 58 -8.06 -20.03 4.91
CA ALA A 58 -7.72 -21.45 4.99
C ALA A 58 -6.75 -21.91 3.87
N THR A 59 -6.26 -20.99 3.03
CA THR A 59 -5.52 -21.31 1.78
C THR A 59 -4.00 -21.22 1.91
N TRP A 60 -3.48 -21.29 3.13
CA TRP A 60 -2.04 -21.18 3.38
C TRP A 60 -1.22 -22.34 2.78
N ALA A 61 -1.86 -23.46 2.47
CA ALA A 61 -1.25 -24.58 1.78
C ALA A 61 -1.14 -24.39 0.25
N ASP A 62 -1.73 -23.35 -0.33
CA ASP A 62 -1.75 -23.16 -1.79
C ASP A 62 -0.40 -22.68 -2.34
N PRO A 63 0.25 -21.63 -1.79
CA PRO A 63 1.52 -21.16 -2.35
C PRO A 63 2.64 -22.21 -2.34
N PRO A 64 2.82 -23.06 -1.30
CA PRO A 64 3.79 -24.16 -1.39
C PRO A 64 3.53 -25.14 -2.53
N LYS A 65 2.25 -25.38 -2.90
CA LYS A 65 1.91 -26.22 -4.06
C LYS A 65 2.32 -25.54 -5.36
N TRP A 66 2.00 -24.26 -5.50
CA TRP A 66 2.36 -23.47 -6.68
C TRP A 66 3.87 -23.28 -6.80
N ASN A 67 4.58 -23.18 -5.68
CA ASN A 67 6.04 -23.09 -5.69
C ASN A 67 6.66 -24.38 -6.26
N ARG A 68 6.18 -25.55 -5.83
CA ARG A 68 6.62 -26.84 -6.41
C ARG A 68 6.30 -26.96 -7.89
N GLU A 69 5.14 -26.45 -8.30
CA GLU A 69 4.75 -26.39 -9.72
C GLU A 69 5.71 -25.51 -10.53
N ALA A 70 5.98 -24.29 -10.09
CA ALA A 70 6.93 -23.38 -10.74
C ALA A 70 8.35 -23.97 -10.81
N GLN A 71 8.77 -24.73 -9.80
CA GLN A 71 10.04 -25.45 -9.80
C GLN A 71 10.07 -26.58 -10.83
N ALA A 72 8.97 -27.32 -10.96
CA ALA A 72 8.87 -28.45 -11.87
C ALA A 72 8.81 -28.00 -13.35
N THR A 73 8.12 -26.89 -13.63
CA THR A 73 7.95 -26.40 -15.01
C THR A 73 9.03 -25.41 -15.44
N GLY A 74 9.71 -24.76 -14.49
CA GLY A 74 10.58 -23.62 -14.74
C GLY A 74 9.82 -22.33 -15.09
N GLU A 75 8.48 -22.38 -15.14
CA GLU A 75 7.64 -21.22 -15.44
C GLU A 75 7.43 -20.38 -14.17
N ARG A 76 7.61 -19.07 -14.29
CA ARG A 76 7.37 -18.16 -13.17
C ARG A 76 5.88 -17.95 -12.92
N ILE A 77 5.43 -18.24 -11.70
CA ILE A 77 4.07 -17.90 -11.25
C ILE A 77 4.11 -16.57 -10.50
N PHE A 78 3.36 -15.59 -11.00
CA PHE A 78 3.14 -14.30 -10.34
C PHE A 78 1.93 -14.41 -9.42
N VAL A 79 2.09 -14.03 -8.16
CA VAL A 79 1.06 -14.13 -7.13
C VAL A 79 0.69 -12.74 -6.67
N PHE A 80 -0.50 -12.28 -7.05
CA PHE A 80 -1.05 -11.08 -6.44
C PHE A 80 -1.58 -11.39 -5.04
N THR A 81 -0.96 -10.75 -4.06
CA THR A 81 -1.28 -10.93 -2.65
C THR A 81 -2.25 -9.86 -2.16
N ALA A 82 -3.21 -10.27 -1.33
CA ALA A 82 -4.17 -9.37 -0.69
C ALA A 82 -5.14 -8.67 -1.66
N SER A 83 -5.56 -9.35 -2.74
CA SER A 83 -6.70 -8.94 -3.58
C SER A 83 -8.01 -8.62 -2.82
N LEU A 84 -8.16 -9.07 -1.57
CA LEU A 84 -9.31 -8.89 -0.69
C LEU A 84 -8.92 -8.35 0.70
N ALA A 85 -7.74 -7.74 0.80
CA ALA A 85 -7.17 -7.19 2.02
C ALA A 85 -6.18 -6.05 1.67
N ASP A 86 -5.39 -5.60 2.64
CA ASP A 86 -4.19 -4.78 2.42
C ASP A 86 -3.06 -5.38 3.27
N ILE A 87 -1.89 -5.61 2.67
CA ILE A 87 -0.77 -6.29 3.33
C ILE A 87 -0.19 -5.48 4.50
N PHE A 88 -0.29 -4.16 4.52
CA PHE A 88 0.16 -3.30 5.63
C PHE A 88 -1.02 -2.71 6.43
N ASP A 89 -2.16 -3.40 6.45
CA ASP A 89 -3.22 -3.11 7.41
C ASP A 89 -2.78 -3.41 8.83
N ASP A 90 -2.90 -2.44 9.72
CA ASP A 90 -2.44 -2.44 11.11
C ASP A 90 -3.54 -2.83 12.11
N HIS A 91 -4.66 -3.36 11.60
CA HIS A 91 -5.79 -3.74 12.44
C HIS A 91 -5.41 -4.80 13.49
N PRO A 92 -5.89 -4.68 14.75
CA PRO A 92 -5.51 -5.56 15.85
C PRO A 92 -5.84 -7.05 15.64
N ASP A 93 -6.87 -7.36 14.85
CA ASP A 93 -7.19 -8.75 14.49
C ASP A 93 -6.06 -9.43 13.70
N ILE A 94 -5.21 -8.67 13.00
CA ILE A 94 -4.07 -9.22 12.27
C ILE A 94 -2.92 -9.38 13.25
N GLN A 95 -2.92 -10.54 13.90
CA GLN A 95 -1.95 -10.91 14.92
C GLN A 95 -0.53 -10.98 14.36
N THR A 96 0.47 -10.65 15.18
CA THR A 96 1.90 -10.75 14.82
C THR A 96 2.25 -12.12 14.26
N ALA A 97 1.74 -13.20 14.87
CA ALA A 97 1.95 -14.57 14.38
C ALA A 97 1.51 -14.76 12.92
N TRP A 98 0.40 -14.13 12.48
CA TRP A 98 -0.03 -14.22 11.07
C TRP A 98 0.92 -13.48 10.13
N ARG A 99 1.57 -12.41 10.60
CA ARG A 99 2.56 -11.66 9.83
C ARG A 99 3.86 -12.43 9.72
N ASP A 100 4.29 -13.06 10.81
CA ASP A 100 5.48 -13.91 10.84
C ASP A 100 5.29 -15.11 9.90
N GLU A 101 4.17 -15.82 10.03
CA GLU A 101 3.80 -16.91 9.12
C GLU A 101 3.75 -16.44 7.66
N PHE A 102 3.21 -15.24 7.40
CA PHE A 102 3.12 -14.67 6.05
C PHE A 102 4.50 -14.49 5.42
N TRP A 103 5.45 -13.91 6.16
CA TRP A 103 6.81 -13.72 5.68
C TRP A 103 7.57 -15.04 5.54
N ASP A 104 7.40 -15.97 6.48
CA ASP A 104 7.99 -17.32 6.40
C ASP A 104 7.50 -18.08 5.17
N LEU A 105 6.21 -17.95 4.84
CA LEU A 105 5.62 -18.55 3.65
C LEU A 105 6.18 -17.93 2.37
N ILE A 106 6.31 -16.59 2.30
CA ILE A 106 6.94 -15.92 1.15
C ILE A 106 8.38 -16.40 0.97
N ARG A 107 9.15 -16.43 2.06
CA ARG A 107 10.56 -16.86 2.07
C ARG A 107 10.73 -18.29 1.58
N SER A 108 9.84 -19.19 2.00
CA SER A 108 9.85 -20.62 1.61
C SER A 108 9.35 -20.88 0.20
N CYS A 109 8.86 -19.86 -0.52
CA CYS A 109 8.36 -19.96 -1.89
C CYS A 109 9.18 -19.12 -2.89
N PRO A 110 10.50 -19.38 -3.07
CA PRO A 110 11.39 -18.55 -3.90
C PRO A 110 11.12 -18.67 -5.40
N SER A 111 10.37 -19.70 -5.82
CA SER A 111 10.00 -19.89 -7.23
C SER A 111 8.76 -19.10 -7.62
N LEU A 112 8.07 -18.46 -6.67
CA LEU A 112 6.97 -17.52 -6.92
C LEU A 112 7.46 -16.08 -6.93
N THR A 113 6.92 -15.23 -7.80
CA THR A 113 7.07 -13.77 -7.70
C THR A 113 5.85 -13.19 -7.00
N TRP A 114 6.07 -12.58 -5.84
CA TRP A 114 5.03 -12.02 -4.98
C TRP A 114 4.78 -10.56 -5.35
N LEU A 115 3.55 -10.24 -5.74
CA LEU A 115 3.12 -8.87 -6.00
C LEU A 115 2.34 -8.38 -4.77
N LEU A 116 3.03 -7.63 -3.90
CA LEU A 116 2.45 -7.07 -2.68
C LEU A 116 1.95 -5.66 -2.96
N LEU A 117 0.68 -5.38 -2.65
CA LEU A 117 0.08 -4.06 -2.87
C LEU A 117 -0.51 -3.50 -1.59
N THR A 118 -0.29 -2.21 -1.35
CA THR A 118 -0.82 -1.50 -0.18
C THR A 118 -1.30 -0.08 -0.52
N LYS A 119 -2.08 0.53 0.36
CA LYS A 119 -2.28 1.99 0.43
C LYS A 119 -1.52 2.66 1.59
N ARG A 120 -0.75 1.88 2.35
CA ARG A 120 -0.06 2.28 3.59
C ARG A 120 1.42 1.85 3.60
N PRO A 121 2.22 2.26 2.59
CA PRO A 121 3.64 1.91 2.58
C PRO A 121 4.41 2.46 3.78
N ASP A 122 3.90 3.50 4.43
CA ASP A 122 4.40 4.05 5.70
C ASP A 122 4.25 3.08 6.89
N ASN A 123 3.34 2.11 6.80
CA ASN A 123 3.13 1.06 7.81
C ASN A 123 3.92 -0.23 7.51
N ALA A 124 4.90 -0.19 6.60
CA ALA A 124 5.64 -1.38 6.21
C ALA A 124 6.29 -2.07 7.42
N TYR A 125 5.96 -3.34 7.62
CA TYR A 125 6.61 -4.22 8.59
C TYR A 125 7.40 -5.27 7.80
N LEU A 126 8.72 -5.23 7.89
CA LEU A 126 9.62 -6.09 7.13
C LEU A 126 10.33 -7.08 8.07
N PRO A 127 10.61 -8.31 7.61
CA PRO A 127 11.38 -9.26 8.40
C PRO A 127 12.84 -8.79 8.55
N ASN A 128 13.52 -9.21 9.62
CA ASN A 128 14.89 -8.77 9.93
C ASN A 128 15.91 -9.12 8.82
N ASP A 129 15.64 -10.17 8.04
CA ASP A 129 16.46 -10.64 6.93
C ASP A 129 16.03 -10.06 5.57
N TRP A 130 15.27 -8.95 5.54
CA TRP A 130 14.83 -8.30 4.30
C TRP A 130 16.00 -7.82 3.43
N GLY A 131 17.05 -7.27 4.06
CA GLY A 131 18.26 -6.80 3.39
C GLY A 131 18.08 -5.46 2.65
N PRO A 132 19.20 -4.86 2.19
CA PRO A 132 19.21 -3.54 1.55
C PRO A 132 18.67 -3.54 0.11
N GLU A 133 18.55 -4.72 -0.53
CA GLU A 133 17.97 -4.88 -1.87
C GLU A 133 16.54 -5.45 -1.83
N GLY A 134 16.06 -5.82 -0.63
CA GLY A 134 14.85 -6.62 -0.46
C GLY A 134 15.02 -8.06 -0.96
N TRP A 135 13.94 -8.83 -0.91
CA TRP A 135 13.93 -10.19 -1.43
C TRP A 135 13.73 -10.21 -2.96
N PRO A 136 14.53 -10.98 -3.73
CA PRO A 136 14.54 -10.94 -5.19
C PRO A 136 13.22 -11.38 -5.83
N ASN A 137 12.40 -12.12 -5.08
CA ASN A 137 11.11 -12.64 -5.53
C ASN A 137 9.92 -11.86 -4.97
N VAL A 138 10.13 -10.70 -4.35
CA VAL A 138 9.05 -9.85 -3.82
C VAL A 138 9.08 -8.48 -4.49
N TRP A 139 7.97 -8.13 -5.14
CA TRP A 139 7.72 -6.83 -5.73
C TRP A 139 6.72 -6.10 -4.86
N ILE A 140 7.00 -4.83 -4.54
CA ILE A 140 6.17 -4.04 -3.63
C ILE A 140 5.55 -2.90 -4.41
N GLY A 141 4.26 -2.67 -4.19
CA GLY A 141 3.56 -1.59 -4.84
C GLY A 141 2.64 -0.83 -3.92
N ALA A 142 2.32 0.38 -4.36
CA ALA A 142 1.34 1.24 -3.71
C ALA A 142 0.17 1.55 -4.66
N SER A 143 -1.04 1.66 -4.13
CA SER A 143 -2.12 2.29 -4.91
C SER A 143 -1.98 3.81 -4.89
N VAL A 144 -2.13 4.44 -6.05
CA VAL A 144 -2.16 5.91 -6.19
C VAL A 144 -3.38 6.27 -7.02
N GLU A 145 -4.43 6.70 -6.31
CA GLU A 145 -5.73 7.00 -6.91
C GLU A 145 -5.87 8.46 -7.38
N SER A 146 -5.06 9.40 -6.88
CA SER A 146 -5.08 10.81 -7.32
C SER A 146 -3.84 11.56 -6.86
N GLN A 147 -3.60 12.76 -7.40
CA GLN A 147 -2.39 13.55 -7.14
C GLN A 147 -2.04 13.76 -5.66
N PRO A 148 -2.99 13.98 -4.72
CA PRO A 148 -2.65 14.10 -3.30
C PRO A 148 -2.03 12.84 -2.70
N PHE A 149 -2.25 11.66 -3.29
CA PHE A 149 -1.75 10.38 -2.79
C PHE A 149 -0.45 9.93 -3.46
N THR A 150 0.20 10.79 -4.26
CA THR A 150 1.55 10.52 -4.76
C THR A 150 2.60 10.60 -3.65
N ASP A 151 2.27 11.16 -2.47
CA ASP A 151 3.13 11.14 -1.29
C ASP A 151 3.48 9.72 -0.83
N ARG A 152 2.58 8.75 -1.07
CA ARG A 152 2.83 7.33 -0.84
C ARG A 152 4.01 6.78 -1.64
N ILE A 153 4.37 7.41 -2.76
CA ILE A 153 5.46 6.91 -3.63
C ILE A 153 6.80 7.06 -2.93
N ASP A 154 7.02 8.15 -2.20
CA ASP A 154 8.27 8.35 -1.45
C ASP A 154 8.41 7.30 -0.33
N HIS A 155 7.30 7.00 0.36
CA HIS A 155 7.27 5.91 1.36
C HIS A 155 7.46 4.53 0.72
N LEU A 156 6.92 4.30 -0.48
CA LEU A 156 7.09 3.07 -1.23
C LEU A 156 8.56 2.85 -1.61
N LEU A 157 9.21 3.87 -2.17
CA LEU A 157 10.62 3.80 -2.59
C LEU A 157 11.59 3.71 -1.42
N ALA A 158 11.17 4.08 -0.21
CA ALA A 158 11.94 3.86 1.02
C ALA A 158 11.99 2.38 1.45
N ILE A 159 11.13 1.53 0.90
CA ILE A 159 11.14 0.08 1.16
C ILE A 159 12.05 -0.58 0.12
N PRO A 160 13.16 -1.23 0.49
CA PRO A 160 14.00 -1.93 -0.49
C PRO A 160 13.23 -3.02 -1.24
N ALA A 161 13.26 -3.00 -2.56
CA ALA A 161 12.70 -4.06 -3.39
C ALA A 161 13.35 -4.02 -4.78
N PRO A 162 13.46 -5.17 -5.47
CA PRO A 162 13.96 -5.21 -6.85
C PRO A 162 13.02 -4.52 -7.85
N VAL A 163 11.72 -4.44 -7.54
CA VAL A 163 10.70 -3.83 -8.39
C VAL A 163 9.69 -3.12 -7.50
N HIS A 164 9.54 -1.81 -7.73
CA HIS A 164 8.43 -1.02 -7.23
C HIS A 164 7.39 -0.82 -8.32
N PHE A 165 6.12 -0.99 -7.97
CA PHE A 165 5.03 -0.79 -8.91
C PHE A 165 3.91 0.08 -8.35
N LEU A 166 3.15 0.71 -9.23
CA LEU A 166 1.95 1.46 -8.86
C LEU A 166 0.70 0.81 -9.39
N SER A 167 -0.32 0.77 -8.54
CA SER A 167 -1.68 0.46 -8.93
C SER A 167 -2.48 1.76 -8.97
N CYS A 168 -2.58 2.34 -10.16
CA CYS A 168 -3.43 3.48 -10.45
C CYS A 168 -4.84 2.97 -10.79
N GLU A 169 -5.47 2.25 -9.85
CA GLU A 169 -6.84 1.77 -9.97
C GLU A 169 -7.62 1.76 -8.64
N PRO A 170 -8.80 2.43 -8.57
CA PRO A 170 -9.31 3.36 -9.57
C PRO A 170 -8.54 4.69 -9.55
N LEU A 171 -8.33 5.31 -10.72
CA LEU A 171 -7.97 6.72 -10.78
C LEU A 171 -9.20 7.61 -10.55
N LEU A 172 -9.02 8.61 -9.69
CA LEU A 172 -10.02 9.62 -9.29
C LEU A 172 -9.67 11.02 -9.80
N GLY A 173 -8.52 11.16 -10.45
CA GLY A 173 -8.02 12.42 -10.98
C GLY A 173 -6.72 12.19 -11.75
N PRO A 174 -6.21 13.22 -12.45
CA PRO A 174 -4.90 13.16 -13.08
C PRO A 174 -3.80 13.00 -12.01
N VAL A 175 -2.73 12.31 -12.40
CA VAL A 175 -1.51 12.14 -11.62
C VAL A 175 -0.31 12.43 -12.51
N GLU A 176 0.60 13.25 -11.99
CA GLU A 176 1.92 13.46 -12.55
C GLU A 176 2.87 12.46 -11.90
N LEU A 177 3.36 11.46 -12.64
CA LEU A 177 4.18 10.38 -12.08
C LEU A 177 5.63 10.41 -12.55
N ALA A 178 5.93 11.06 -13.68
CA ALA A 178 7.25 11.08 -14.31
C ALA A 178 8.46 11.27 -13.34
N PRO A 179 8.40 12.12 -12.29
CA PRO A 179 9.53 12.26 -11.35
C PRO A 179 9.96 10.96 -10.63
N TRP A 180 9.03 10.02 -10.46
CA TRP A 180 9.23 8.76 -9.75
C TRP A 180 9.40 7.55 -10.67
N LEU A 181 9.14 7.68 -11.97
CA LEU A 181 9.20 6.57 -12.90
C LEU A 181 10.62 6.36 -13.43
N GLY A 182 10.97 5.11 -13.72
CA GLY A 182 12.27 4.72 -14.27
C GLY A 182 12.47 3.20 -14.20
N ASN A 183 13.42 2.67 -14.96
CA ASN A 183 13.71 1.22 -15.00
C ASN A 183 14.83 0.78 -14.05
N THR A 184 14.87 1.37 -12.85
CA THR A 184 15.87 1.11 -11.81
C THR A 184 15.18 0.81 -10.47
N SER A 185 15.89 0.18 -9.53
CA SER A 185 15.31 -0.23 -8.23
C SER A 185 15.00 0.92 -7.28
N ASP A 186 15.54 2.11 -7.51
CA ASP A 186 15.22 3.35 -6.78
C ASP A 186 14.04 4.12 -7.41
N LYS A 187 13.40 3.54 -8.43
CA LYS A 187 12.28 4.11 -9.18
C LYS A 187 11.11 3.14 -9.26
N VAL A 188 9.94 3.69 -9.59
CA VAL A 188 8.78 2.89 -9.99
C VAL A 188 9.00 2.44 -11.43
N SER A 189 9.21 1.13 -11.59
CA SER A 189 9.47 0.52 -12.90
C SER A 189 8.24 -0.11 -13.56
N TRP A 190 7.09 -0.12 -12.87
CA TRP A 190 5.86 -0.67 -13.43
C TRP A 190 4.61 0.07 -12.95
N VAL A 191 3.74 0.48 -13.88
CA VAL A 191 2.46 1.13 -13.55
C VAL A 191 1.30 0.37 -14.15
N ILE A 192 0.38 -0.06 -13.29
CA ILE A 192 -0.90 -0.66 -13.66
C ILE A 192 -1.97 0.43 -13.59
N CYS A 193 -2.62 0.71 -14.72
CA CYS A 193 -3.70 1.69 -14.80
C CYS A 193 -5.05 1.00 -15.09
N ALA A 194 -6.08 1.35 -14.33
CA ALA A 194 -7.43 0.85 -14.60
C ALA A 194 -8.54 1.79 -14.08
N GLY A 195 -9.72 1.66 -14.68
CA GLY A 195 -10.93 2.31 -14.19
C GLY A 195 -11.64 1.54 -13.08
N GLU A 196 -12.62 2.18 -12.45
CA GLU A 196 -13.32 1.62 -11.30
C GLU A 196 -14.31 0.52 -11.72
N LYS A 197 -14.13 -0.67 -11.14
CA LYS A 197 -15.12 -1.75 -11.20
C LYS A 197 -15.90 -1.79 -9.89
N THR A 198 -17.20 -1.52 -9.95
CA THR A 198 -18.13 -1.72 -8.82
C THR A 198 -19.10 -2.87 -9.10
N SER A 199 -19.61 -3.48 -8.03
CA SER A 199 -20.66 -4.49 -8.12
C SER A 199 -22.03 -3.83 -8.30
N HIS A 200 -22.48 -3.74 -9.55
CA HIS A 200 -23.88 -3.65 -10.03
C HIS A 200 -24.89 -2.69 -9.38
N ASP A 201 -24.52 -1.86 -8.39
CA ASP A 201 -25.43 -0.89 -7.83
C ASP A 201 -25.62 0.26 -8.84
N LYS A 202 -26.81 0.29 -9.46
CA LYS A 202 -27.19 1.33 -10.40
C LYS A 202 -27.39 2.69 -9.69
N ALA A 203 -27.62 2.70 -8.38
CA ALA A 203 -27.80 3.91 -7.59
C ALA A 203 -26.47 4.59 -7.23
N ASP A 204 -25.35 3.85 -7.25
CA ASP A 204 -24.00 4.38 -6.99
C ASP A 204 -23.00 3.90 -8.07
N PRO A 205 -23.12 4.39 -9.32
CA PRO A 205 -22.38 3.86 -10.47
C PRO A 205 -20.89 4.14 -10.33
N SER A 206 -20.00 3.25 -10.84
CA SER A 206 -18.53 3.44 -10.88
C SER A 206 -18.08 4.87 -11.21
N ARG A 207 -16.90 5.26 -10.73
CA ARG A 207 -16.23 6.49 -11.18
C ARG A 207 -15.57 6.25 -12.53
N ARG A 208 -15.78 7.20 -13.46
CA ARG A 208 -15.22 7.15 -14.80
C ARG A 208 -13.71 7.38 -14.77
N LEU A 209 -12.97 6.54 -15.48
CA LEU A 209 -11.59 6.82 -15.88
C LEU A 209 -11.61 7.73 -17.13
N HIS A 210 -10.82 8.79 -17.13
CA HIS A 210 -10.65 9.63 -18.31
C HIS A 210 -9.49 9.14 -19.19
N LEU A 211 -9.73 9.06 -20.50
CA LEU A 211 -8.73 8.67 -21.51
C LEU A 211 -7.43 9.47 -21.38
N ALA A 212 -7.53 10.79 -21.16
CA ALA A 212 -6.36 11.65 -21.01
C ALA A 212 -5.45 11.26 -19.83
N TRP A 213 -6.02 10.74 -18.72
CA TRP A 213 -5.23 10.32 -17.57
C TRP A 213 -4.46 9.03 -17.85
N ALA A 214 -5.12 8.05 -18.47
CA ALA A 214 -4.50 6.79 -18.86
C ALA A 214 -3.40 7.01 -19.92
N LYS A 215 -3.67 7.84 -20.95
CA LYS A 215 -2.67 8.21 -21.97
C LYS A 215 -1.46 8.89 -21.36
N LYS A 216 -1.68 9.84 -20.46
CA LYS A 216 -0.57 10.53 -19.79
C LYS A 216 0.32 9.59 -18.98
N ILE A 217 -0.25 8.65 -18.21
CA ILE A 217 0.56 7.67 -17.47
C ILE A 217 1.35 6.78 -18.44
N ARG A 218 0.73 6.31 -19.53
CA ARG A 218 1.41 5.55 -20.57
C ARG A 218 2.59 6.33 -21.15
N ASP A 219 2.36 7.58 -21.53
CA ASP A 219 3.37 8.43 -22.17
C ASP A 219 4.51 8.77 -21.18
N ASP A 220 4.20 9.01 -19.91
CA ASP A 220 5.19 9.18 -18.84
C ASP A 220 6.03 7.89 -18.68
N CYS A 221 5.41 6.70 -18.68
CA CYS A 221 6.11 5.42 -18.60
C CYS A 221 7.08 5.23 -19.79
N ALA A 222 6.59 5.49 -21.01
CA ALA A 222 7.41 5.39 -22.22
C ALA A 222 8.60 6.36 -22.20
N ALA A 223 8.40 7.58 -21.72
CA ALA A 223 9.44 8.60 -21.64
C ALA A 223 10.53 8.27 -20.60
N THR A 224 10.20 7.56 -19.53
CA THR A 224 11.14 7.21 -18.45
C THR A 224 11.66 5.77 -18.53
N GLY A 225 11.17 4.97 -19.48
CA GLY A 225 11.49 3.55 -19.60
C GLY A 225 10.80 2.64 -18.57
N ALA A 226 9.80 3.13 -17.84
CA ALA A 226 8.99 2.29 -16.96
C ALA A 226 7.99 1.47 -17.79
N HIS A 227 7.58 0.31 -17.28
CA HIS A 227 6.60 -0.54 -17.93
C HIS A 227 5.17 -0.07 -17.66
N TYR A 228 4.31 -0.14 -18.68
CA TYR A 228 2.91 0.23 -18.58
C TYR A 228 1.95 -0.95 -18.83
N TRP A 229 1.02 -1.16 -17.89
CA TRP A 229 -0.06 -2.13 -18.01
C TRP A 229 -1.42 -1.45 -17.91
N PHE A 230 -2.16 -1.40 -19.01
CA PHE A 230 -3.56 -1.00 -19.00
C PHE A 230 -4.45 -2.21 -18.74
N LYS A 231 -5.05 -2.28 -17.54
CA LYS A 231 -5.79 -3.47 -17.11
C LYS A 231 -7.19 -3.52 -17.73
N GLN A 232 -7.95 -2.43 -17.62
CA GLN A 232 -9.33 -2.28 -18.12
C GLN A 232 -9.86 -0.87 -17.86
N TRP A 233 -10.95 -0.50 -18.53
CA TRP A 233 -11.67 0.76 -18.30
C TRP A 233 -12.61 0.79 -17.08
N GLY A 234 -12.84 -0.35 -16.41
CA GLY A 234 -13.88 -0.45 -15.38
C GLY A 234 -15.25 -0.52 -16.02
N ASN A 235 -16.29 0.07 -15.43
CA ASN A 235 -17.66 -0.07 -15.97
C ASN A 235 -18.00 0.89 -17.13
N PHE A 236 -17.12 1.84 -17.45
CA PHE A 236 -17.29 2.80 -18.54
C PHE A 236 -16.40 2.42 -19.72
N ASP A 237 -16.80 2.70 -20.96
CA ASP A 237 -15.89 2.65 -22.11
C ASP A 237 -15.05 3.94 -22.23
N ALA A 238 -14.20 4.02 -23.26
CA ALA A 238 -13.32 5.16 -23.52
C ALA A 238 -14.10 6.48 -23.71
N ASP A 239 -15.27 6.39 -24.35
CA ASP A 239 -16.16 7.53 -24.61
C ASP A 239 -16.92 7.98 -23.35
N GLY A 240 -16.94 7.13 -22.32
CA GLY A 240 -17.56 7.41 -21.03
C GLY A 240 -19.00 6.98 -20.94
N LYS A 241 -19.41 6.02 -21.75
CA LYS A 241 -20.70 5.37 -21.63
C LYS A 241 -20.59 4.21 -20.65
N LEU A 242 -21.57 4.10 -19.75
CA LEU A 242 -21.67 2.97 -18.83
C LEU A 242 -22.09 1.72 -19.62
N VAL A 243 -21.14 0.81 -19.87
CA VAL A 243 -21.35 -0.42 -20.67
C VAL A 243 -21.06 -1.70 -19.89
N GLY A 244 -20.52 -1.57 -18.68
CA GLY A 244 -20.08 -2.68 -17.82
C GLY A 244 -18.69 -3.20 -18.20
N ALA A 245 -17.95 -3.71 -17.21
CA ALA A 245 -16.54 -4.05 -17.36
C ALA A 245 -16.22 -5.06 -18.46
N LYS A 246 -17.11 -6.04 -18.71
CA LYS A 246 -16.91 -7.02 -19.77
C LYS A 246 -16.91 -6.36 -21.16
N THR A 247 -17.80 -5.41 -21.38
CA THR A 247 -17.97 -4.72 -22.67
C THR A 247 -16.91 -3.64 -22.85
N ALA A 248 -16.58 -2.92 -21.78
CA ALA A 248 -15.63 -1.81 -21.83
C ALA A 248 -14.22 -2.24 -22.24
N GLY A 249 -13.80 -3.45 -21.85
CA GLY A 249 -12.56 -4.06 -22.31
C GLY A 249 -11.29 -3.43 -21.75
N ASP A 250 -10.16 -3.76 -22.40
CA ASP A 250 -8.80 -3.47 -21.94
C ASP A 250 -7.90 -2.87 -23.03
N ARG A 251 -8.50 -2.30 -24.08
CA ARG A 251 -7.78 -1.55 -25.10
C ARG A 251 -7.76 -0.08 -24.72
N LEU A 252 -6.58 0.52 -24.66
CA LEU A 252 -6.43 1.97 -24.56
C LEU A 252 -6.24 2.48 -26.00
N GLU A 253 -7.21 3.25 -26.48
CA GLU A 253 -7.32 3.51 -27.93
C GLU A 253 -7.42 2.16 -28.67
N ASP A 254 -6.63 1.95 -29.72
CA ASP A 254 -6.65 0.73 -30.52
C ASP A 254 -5.59 -0.29 -30.09
N ALA A 255 -4.98 -0.18 -28.91
CA ALA A 255 -3.89 -1.06 -28.48
C ALA A 255 -4.12 -1.67 -27.10
N GLN A 256 -3.60 -2.89 -26.91
CA GLN A 256 -3.43 -3.47 -25.59
C GLN A 256 -2.04 -3.10 -25.06
N HIS A 257 -1.98 -2.65 -23.80
CA HIS A 257 -0.73 -2.34 -23.12
C HIS A 257 -0.56 -3.32 -21.96
N ARG A 258 0.38 -4.25 -22.10
CA ARG A 258 0.58 -5.38 -21.17
C ARG A 258 2.06 -5.58 -20.85
N GLU A 259 2.76 -4.48 -20.64
CA GLU A 259 4.17 -4.51 -20.30
C GLU A 259 4.34 -4.72 -18.79
N ARG A 260 5.35 -5.50 -18.42
CA ARG A 260 5.75 -5.77 -17.04
C ARG A 260 7.25 -6.07 -17.03
N PRO A 261 7.99 -5.73 -15.95
CA PRO A 261 9.36 -6.17 -15.79
C PRO A 261 9.51 -7.69 -15.95
N ALA A 262 10.68 -8.14 -16.41
CA ALA A 262 11.02 -9.56 -16.35
C ALA A 262 11.20 -10.00 -14.89
N PRO A 263 10.77 -11.21 -14.50
CA PRO A 263 11.06 -11.72 -13.17
C PRO A 263 12.56 -11.91 -13.00
N LEU A 264 13.10 -11.53 -11.84
CA LEU A 264 14.47 -11.87 -11.50
C LEU A 264 14.61 -13.39 -11.40
N THR A 265 15.70 -13.92 -11.94
CA THR A 265 16.08 -15.33 -11.75
C THR A 265 16.22 -15.59 -10.24
N PRO A 266 15.66 -16.68 -9.69
CA PRO A 266 15.74 -16.90 -8.25
C PRO A 266 17.21 -17.15 -7.89
N VAL A 267 17.80 -16.25 -7.12
CA VAL A 267 19.03 -16.55 -6.39
C VAL A 267 18.60 -17.41 -5.19
N LYS A 268 19.28 -18.54 -4.94
CA LYS A 268 19.03 -19.31 -3.71
C LYS A 268 19.20 -18.36 -2.53
N ILE A 269 18.13 -18.09 -1.78
CA ILE A 269 18.22 -17.38 -0.51
C ILE A 269 18.95 -18.32 0.43
N VAL A 270 20.25 -18.08 0.63
CA VAL A 270 21.05 -18.87 1.58
C VAL A 270 20.61 -18.45 2.98
N SER A 271 20.08 -19.40 3.74
CA SER A 271 19.79 -19.20 5.15
C SER A 271 21.09 -18.83 5.88
N ILE A 272 21.08 -17.74 6.66
CA ILE A 272 22.22 -17.34 7.51
C ILE A 272 22.54 -18.40 8.59
N LYS A 273 21.75 -19.49 8.70
CA LYS A 273 22.06 -20.62 9.59
C LYS A 273 23.18 -21.55 9.09
N ASP A 274 23.69 -21.37 7.87
CA ASP A 274 24.73 -22.24 7.29
C ASP A 274 26.15 -21.64 7.28
N THR A 275 26.39 -20.49 7.92
CA THR A 275 27.78 -20.08 8.20
C THR A 275 28.30 -20.84 9.41
N ASP A 276 28.90 -21.98 9.10
CA ASP A 276 29.77 -22.81 9.93
C ASP A 276 30.52 -22.01 11.01
N SER A 277 30.21 -22.33 12.26
CA SER A 277 30.78 -21.82 13.49
C SER A 277 32.18 -22.36 13.80
N SER A 278 32.96 -22.81 12.80
CA SER A 278 34.26 -23.47 13.02
C SER A 278 35.50 -22.85 12.37
N ARG A 279 35.45 -21.63 11.79
CA ARG A 279 36.69 -20.88 11.48
C ARG A 279 37.03 -19.87 12.57
N ARG A 280 37.67 -20.36 13.64
CA ARG A 280 38.52 -19.51 14.50
C ARG A 280 39.67 -18.99 13.67
N LEU A 281 39.59 -17.74 13.21
CA LEU A 281 40.78 -16.96 12.93
C LEU A 281 41.41 -16.61 14.29
N SER A 282 42.55 -17.23 14.58
CA SER A 282 43.40 -16.85 15.70
C SER A 282 43.99 -15.46 15.41
N VAL A 283 43.44 -14.43 16.04
CA VAL A 283 44.08 -13.13 16.15
C VAL A 283 44.84 -13.12 17.46
N SER A 284 46.15 -12.90 17.35
CA SER A 284 47.10 -12.78 18.46
C SER A 284 46.66 -11.67 19.39
N SER A 285 46.74 -11.96 20.68
CA SER A 285 46.45 -11.05 21.78
C SER A 285 47.62 -10.10 21.98
N ASP A 286 47.69 -9.04 21.20
CA ASP A 286 48.47 -7.83 21.53
C ASP A 286 47.85 -6.66 20.76
N ASP A 287 47.03 -5.89 21.47
CA ASP A 287 46.69 -4.47 21.26
C ASP A 287 45.32 -4.18 21.88
N THR A 288 45.30 -4.14 23.21
CA THR A 288 44.23 -3.47 23.95
C THR A 288 44.71 -2.06 24.28
N LYS A 289 44.06 -1.05 23.67
CA LYS A 289 43.60 0.21 24.29
C LYS A 289 43.32 1.26 23.21
N GLU A 290 42.09 1.28 22.71
CA GLU A 290 41.41 2.54 22.42
C GLU A 290 39.89 2.32 22.41
N VAL A 291 39.22 2.83 23.44
CA VAL A 291 37.76 2.81 23.57
C VAL A 291 37.23 4.05 22.84
N LEU A 292 36.81 3.89 21.59
CA LEU A 292 36.01 4.90 20.88
C LEU A 292 34.56 4.82 21.35
N GLN A 293 34.14 5.80 22.14
CA GLN A 293 32.74 6.05 22.46
C GLN A 293 31.95 6.46 21.20
N PRO A 294 30.68 6.05 21.05
CA PRO A 294 29.83 6.54 19.97
C PRO A 294 29.53 8.05 20.14
N PRO A 295 29.44 8.83 19.04
CA PRO A 295 29.20 10.26 19.13
C PRO A 295 27.81 10.56 19.68
N THR A 296 27.77 11.33 20.76
CA THR A 296 26.57 11.93 21.34
C THR A 296 26.01 12.99 20.40
N ARG A 297 24.74 12.85 19.98
CA ARG A 297 24.02 13.92 19.29
C ARG A 297 23.73 15.07 20.28
N PRO A 298 23.99 16.35 19.92
CA PRO A 298 23.60 17.46 20.78
C PRO A 298 22.07 17.58 20.86
N GLY A 299 21.58 17.71 22.08
CA GLY A 299 20.16 17.70 22.41
C GLY A 299 19.37 18.82 21.74
N ARG A 300 18.28 18.45 21.05
CA ARG A 300 17.18 19.37 20.77
C ARG A 300 16.39 19.57 22.07
N LYS A 301 16.38 20.79 22.59
CA LYS A 301 15.41 21.19 23.63
C LYS A 301 13.98 21.05 23.07
N PRO A 302 13.02 20.58 23.86
CA PRO A 302 11.61 20.59 23.48
C PRO A 302 11.16 22.04 23.28
N VAL A 303 10.58 22.34 22.11
CA VAL A 303 9.93 23.62 21.84
C VAL A 303 8.64 23.62 22.64
N GLY A 304 8.58 24.42 23.71
CA GLY A 304 7.35 24.65 24.45
C GLY A 304 6.33 25.40 23.60
N ASP A 305 5.04 25.08 23.80
CA ASP A 305 3.91 25.74 23.15
C ASP A 305 3.99 27.26 23.33
N ARG A 306 4.28 27.98 22.24
CA ARG A 306 4.09 29.43 22.22
C ARG A 306 2.59 29.70 22.06
N PRO A 307 2.00 30.59 22.87
CA PRO A 307 0.63 31.03 22.65
C PRO A 307 0.47 31.63 21.26
N MET A 308 -0.55 31.17 20.53
CA MET A 308 -0.88 31.64 19.19
C MET A 308 -1.08 33.16 19.18
N THR A 309 -0.52 33.81 18.16
CA THR A 309 -0.79 35.21 17.85
C THR A 309 -2.26 35.40 17.46
N ASP A 310 -2.76 36.64 17.55
CA ASP A 310 -4.15 36.93 17.21
C ASP A 310 -4.46 36.74 15.72
N ASP A 311 -3.45 36.88 14.86
CA ASP A 311 -3.54 36.54 13.44
C ASP A 311 -3.65 35.03 13.21
N GLU A 312 -2.91 34.21 13.98
CA GLU A 312 -3.03 32.75 13.95
C GLU A 312 -4.38 32.28 14.49
N ARG A 313 -4.91 32.92 15.55
CA ARG A 313 -6.26 32.65 16.06
C ARG A 313 -7.34 33.00 15.04
N ARG A 314 -7.21 34.12 14.33
CA ARG A 314 -8.13 34.51 13.24
C ARG A 314 -8.03 33.58 12.04
N ALA A 315 -6.83 33.16 11.66
CA ALA A 315 -6.60 32.19 10.60
C ALA A 315 -7.22 30.83 10.94
N LYS A 316 -6.99 30.34 12.17
CA LYS A 316 -7.59 29.11 12.68
C LYS A 316 -9.11 29.18 12.75
N SER A 317 -9.69 30.27 13.26
CA SER A 317 -11.15 30.47 13.29
C SER A 317 -11.79 30.47 11.90
N ARG A 318 -11.13 31.09 10.91
CA ARG A 318 -11.56 31.06 9.50
C ARG A 318 -11.47 29.65 8.91
N PHE A 319 -10.41 28.91 9.26
CA PHE A 319 -10.20 27.53 8.82
C PHE A 319 -11.19 26.55 9.45
N ASP A 320 -11.47 26.65 10.75
CA ASP A 320 -12.45 25.83 11.46
C ASP A 320 -13.88 26.05 10.89
N ARG A 321 -14.18 27.29 10.44
CA ARG A 321 -15.44 27.62 9.76
C ARG A 321 -15.51 27.01 8.35
N ALA A 322 -14.39 27.00 7.62
CA ALA A 322 -14.28 26.34 6.31
C ALA A 322 -14.35 24.81 6.43
N ALA A 323 -13.72 24.21 7.44
CA ALA A 323 -13.77 22.77 7.70
C ALA A 323 -15.19 22.29 8.05
N LYS A 324 -15.96 23.09 8.82
CA LYS A 324 -17.39 22.85 9.05
C LYS A 324 -18.25 22.94 7.78
N SER A 325 -17.80 23.70 6.77
CA SER A 325 -18.46 23.77 5.46
C SER A 325 -18.13 22.57 4.56
N VAL A 326 -16.89 22.04 4.62
CA VAL A 326 -16.47 20.86 3.81
C VAL A 326 -17.21 19.58 4.20
N ALA A 327 -17.65 19.46 5.46
CA ALA A 327 -18.51 18.35 5.90
C ALA A 327 -19.90 18.34 5.23
N LYS A 328 -20.31 19.45 4.59
CA LYS A 328 -21.49 19.55 3.72
C LYS A 328 -21.02 19.72 2.28
N SER A 329 -20.79 18.60 1.61
CA SER A 329 -20.65 18.43 0.16
C SER A 329 -20.57 19.71 -0.68
N ASP A 330 -19.37 20.22 -0.94
CA ASP A 330 -19.16 21.17 -2.04
C ASP A 330 -17.78 20.96 -2.67
N THR A 331 -17.76 20.26 -3.80
CA THR A 331 -16.56 19.93 -4.60
C THR A 331 -15.81 21.20 -5.04
N LYS A 332 -16.50 22.35 -5.15
CA LYS A 332 -15.90 23.65 -5.45
C LYS A 332 -14.88 24.12 -4.41
N LEU A 333 -15.09 23.82 -3.13
CA LEU A 333 -14.19 24.28 -2.07
C LEU A 333 -12.89 23.46 -2.04
N LEU A 334 -12.98 22.16 -2.33
CA LEU A 334 -11.82 21.29 -2.52
C LEU A 334 -10.98 21.71 -3.73
N ASP A 335 -11.61 22.02 -4.86
CA ASP A 335 -10.92 22.51 -6.06
C ASP A 335 -10.24 23.87 -5.82
N GLN A 336 -10.86 24.78 -5.05
CA GLN A 336 -10.25 26.05 -4.66
C GLN A 336 -9.03 25.85 -3.72
N ILE A 337 -9.10 24.89 -2.79
CA ILE A 337 -7.98 24.56 -1.89
C ILE A 337 -6.82 23.93 -2.67
N ILE A 338 -7.11 23.00 -3.59
CA ILE A 338 -6.11 22.39 -4.48
C ILE A 338 -5.49 23.45 -5.40
N GLY A 339 -6.29 24.37 -5.94
CA GLY A 339 -5.81 25.49 -6.75
C GLY A 339 -4.89 26.44 -5.99
N ARG A 340 -5.14 26.68 -4.69
CA ARG A 340 -4.27 27.50 -3.83
C ARG A 340 -2.98 26.78 -3.45
N LEU A 341 -3.04 25.45 -3.21
CA LEU A 341 -1.86 24.62 -2.95
C LEU A 341 -0.83 24.69 -4.09
N ARG A 342 -1.29 24.73 -5.34
CA ARG A 342 -0.42 24.87 -6.52
C ARG A 342 0.38 26.18 -6.55
N LYS A 343 -0.11 27.23 -5.88
CA LYS A 343 0.52 28.56 -5.84
C LYS A 343 1.53 28.75 -4.70
N VAL A 344 1.61 27.80 -3.75
CA VAL A 344 2.58 27.86 -2.65
C VAL A 344 3.91 27.29 -3.13
N SER A 345 4.89 28.14 -3.42
CA SER A 345 6.22 27.75 -3.93
C SER A 345 7.12 27.13 -2.85
N ASP A 346 6.90 27.48 -1.58
CA ASP A 346 7.69 27.00 -0.44
C ASP A 346 7.31 25.55 -0.06
N PRO A 347 8.23 24.58 -0.17
CA PRO A 347 7.97 23.17 0.14
C PRO A 347 7.52 22.92 1.59
N ARG A 348 8.03 23.68 2.56
CA ARG A 348 7.68 23.50 3.98
C ARG A 348 6.27 23.99 4.27
N LYS A 349 5.88 25.11 3.66
CA LYS A 349 4.50 25.64 3.77
C LYS A 349 3.50 24.74 3.04
N ARG A 350 3.90 24.17 1.91
CA ARG A 350 3.10 23.19 1.17
C ARG A 350 2.89 21.92 2.01
N GLU A 351 3.92 21.44 2.70
CA GLU A 351 3.82 20.27 3.58
C GLU A 351 2.99 20.54 4.84
N ALA A 352 3.18 21.69 5.48
CA ALA A 352 2.34 22.11 6.60
C ALA A 352 0.85 22.20 6.21
N LEU A 353 0.55 22.69 5.01
CA LEU A 353 -0.82 22.80 4.51
C LEU A 353 -1.41 21.44 4.11
N ARG A 354 -0.61 20.54 3.52
CA ARG A 354 -0.98 19.12 3.31
C ARG A 354 -1.29 18.42 4.62
N SER A 355 -0.44 18.61 5.62
CA SER A 355 -0.63 18.07 6.97
C SER A 355 -1.92 18.60 7.63
N ALA A 356 -2.22 19.89 7.48
CA ALA A 356 -3.46 20.49 7.97
C ALA A 356 -4.71 19.94 7.27
N ILE A 357 -4.66 19.68 5.95
CA ILE A 357 -5.75 19.03 5.21
C ILE A 357 -5.92 17.58 5.65
N ARG A 358 -4.83 16.83 5.82
CA ARG A 358 -4.86 15.48 6.39
C ARG A 358 -5.52 15.51 7.78
N ALA A 359 -5.12 16.42 8.67
CA ALA A 359 -5.69 16.55 10.00
C ALA A 359 -7.18 16.98 9.99
N ALA A 360 -7.58 17.87 9.07
CA ALA A 360 -8.98 18.33 8.96
C ALA A 360 -9.92 17.30 8.31
N THR A 361 -9.37 16.36 7.56
CA THR A 361 -10.11 15.26 6.90
C THR A 361 -9.94 13.91 7.60
N ALA A 362 -8.99 13.81 8.54
CA ALA A 362 -8.79 12.65 9.39
C ALA A 362 -9.94 12.54 10.40
N PRO A 363 -10.55 11.36 10.59
CA PRO A 363 -11.36 11.12 11.77
C PRO A 363 -10.45 11.23 13.00
N ALA A 364 -10.91 11.94 14.03
CA ALA A 364 -10.17 12.17 15.28
C ALA A 364 -9.55 10.87 15.82
N TYR A 365 -8.23 10.75 15.68
CA TYR A 365 -7.44 9.70 16.27
C TYR A 365 -7.04 10.19 17.68
N VAL A 366 -7.68 9.63 18.70
CA VAL A 366 -7.24 9.83 20.08
C VAL A 366 -6.12 8.83 20.31
N SER A 367 -4.86 9.30 20.35
CA SER A 367 -3.77 8.49 20.89
C SER A 367 -4.01 8.30 22.39
N ARG A 368 -4.54 7.15 22.79
CA ARG A 368 -4.46 6.70 24.18
C ARG A 368 -3.25 5.79 24.31
N THR A 369 -2.11 6.39 24.60
CA THR A 369 -1.11 5.76 25.47
C THR A 369 -1.61 5.95 26.91
N ASP A 370 -2.64 5.21 27.29
CA ASP A 370 -2.94 5.01 28.71
C ASP A 370 -2.24 3.73 29.16
N PRO A 371 -1.51 3.73 30.29
CA PRO A 371 -0.91 2.51 30.83
C PRO A 371 -2.00 1.49 31.15
N ILE A 372 -1.75 0.25 30.74
CA ILE A 372 -2.58 -0.93 30.97
C ILE A 372 -2.96 -0.98 32.46
N ALA A 373 -4.26 -0.83 32.75
CA ALA A 373 -4.79 -1.12 34.07
C ALA A 373 -4.57 -2.61 34.38
N PRO A 374 -4.10 -2.97 35.59
CA PRO A 374 -3.83 -4.36 35.93
C PRO A 374 -5.12 -5.19 35.89
N GLN A 375 -5.06 -6.30 35.16
CA GLN A 375 -6.13 -7.30 35.06
C GLN A 375 -6.54 -7.80 36.47
N PRO A 376 -7.84 -8.02 36.75
CA PRO A 376 -8.28 -8.56 38.03
C PRO A 376 -7.81 -10.01 38.19
N ARG A 377 -7.19 -10.32 39.32
CA ARG A 377 -6.74 -11.68 39.68
C ARG A 377 -7.92 -12.65 39.77
N PRO A 378 -7.75 -13.93 39.39
CA PRO A 378 -8.81 -14.92 39.49
C PRO A 378 -9.18 -15.17 40.97
N LYS A 379 -10.48 -15.15 41.28
CA LYS A 379 -11.02 -15.48 42.59
C LYS A 379 -10.66 -16.94 42.93
N LYS A 380 -9.94 -17.14 44.05
CA LYS A 380 -9.74 -18.46 44.67
C LYS A 380 -11.11 -19.10 44.94
N LYS A 381 -11.37 -20.27 44.37
CA LYS A 381 -12.42 -21.17 44.82
C LYS A 381 -11.98 -21.77 46.14
N THR A 382 -12.56 -21.32 47.26
CA THR A 382 -12.65 -22.12 48.47
C THR A 382 -13.80 -23.10 48.28
N ARG A 383 -13.49 -24.39 48.22
CA ARG A 383 -14.47 -25.46 48.41
C ARG A 383 -14.30 -25.92 49.87
N PRO A 384 -15.37 -26.25 50.60
CA PRO A 384 -15.24 -27.00 51.84
C PRO A 384 -14.62 -28.37 51.59
#